data_AF-A0A2J8MNH2-F1
#
_entry.id   AF-A0A2J8MNH2-F1
#
_cell.length_a   1.000
_cell.length_b   1.000
_cell.length_c   1.000
_cell.angle_alpha   90.00
_cell.angle_beta   90.00
_cell.angle_gamma   90.00
#
_symmetry.space_group_name_H-M   'P 1'
#
loop_
_entity.id
_entity.type
_entity.pdbx_description
1 polymer ?
#
loop_
_entity_poly.entity_id
_entity_poly.type
_entity_poly.pdbx_seq_one_letter_code
_entity_poly.pdbx_strand_id
1 'polypeptide(L)'
;WGEKKAVLAGDLILSAASIALARIGNTTVISILTQVIEDLVRGEFLQLGSKENENERFAHYLEKTFKKTASLIANSCKAVSVLGCPDPVVHEIAYQYGKNVGIAFQLIDDVLDFTSCSDQMGKPTSADLKLGLATGPVLFACQQVHCQGKTGNCKH
;
A
#
# COMPACT_ATOMS: atom_id res chain seq x y z
N TRP A 1 -26.82 -6.50 2.13
CA TRP A 1 -26.71 -6.01 0.74
C TRP A 1 -26.08 -7.11 -0.10
N GLY A 2 -26.51 -7.33 -1.35
CA GLY A 2 -25.94 -8.38 -2.20
C GLY A 2 -24.71 -7.89 -2.99
N GLU A 3 -23.78 -8.78 -3.32
CA GLU A 3 -22.51 -8.48 -4.01
C GLU A 3 -22.70 -7.57 -5.24
N LYS A 4 -23.68 -7.89 -6.10
CA LYS A 4 -23.99 -7.09 -7.30
C LYS A 4 -24.35 -5.63 -6.99
N LYS A 5 -25.05 -5.37 -5.88
CA LYS A 5 -25.40 -4.00 -5.49
C LYS A 5 -24.18 -3.22 -4.99
N ALA A 6 -23.24 -3.90 -4.33
CA ALA A 6 -22.00 -3.27 -3.87
C ALA A 6 -21.10 -2.87 -5.03
N VAL A 7 -20.95 -3.73 -6.05
CA VAL A 7 -20.20 -3.43 -7.27
C VAL A 7 -20.78 -2.21 -7.98
N LEU A 8 -22.10 -2.19 -8.22
CA LEU A 8 -22.76 -1.05 -8.88
C LEU A 8 -22.64 0.27 -8.09
N ALA A 9 -22.64 0.19 -6.75
CA ALA A 9 -22.41 1.37 -5.92
C ALA A 9 -20.98 1.91 -6.08
N GLY A 10 -19.99 1.02 -6.17
CA GLY A 10 -18.60 1.38 -6.48
C GLY A 10 -18.48 2.06 -7.85
N ASP A 11 -19.10 1.49 -8.88
CA ASP A 11 -19.11 2.04 -10.23
C ASP A 11 -19.74 3.45 -10.28
N LEU A 12 -20.81 3.66 -9.52
CA LEU A 12 -21.45 4.98 -9.41
C LEU A 12 -20.53 6.01 -8.76
N ILE A 13 -19.82 5.65 -7.69
CA ILE A 13 -18.87 6.54 -7.02
C ILE A 13 -17.70 6.86 -7.95
N LEU A 14 -17.15 5.87 -8.64
CA LEU A 14 -16.05 6.07 -9.60
C LEU A 14 -16.48 6.98 -10.76
N SER A 15 -17.71 6.82 -11.25
CA SER A 15 -18.29 7.70 -12.27
C SER A 15 -18.43 9.14 -11.77
N ALA A 16 -18.96 9.34 -10.56
CA ALA A 16 -19.08 10.67 -9.95
C ALA A 16 -17.70 11.33 -9.74
N ALA A 17 -16.71 10.57 -9.27
CA ALA A 17 -15.33 11.04 -9.11
C ALA A 17 -14.71 11.43 -10.46
N SER A 18 -14.94 10.64 -11.52
CA SER A 18 -14.44 10.92 -12.87
C SER A 18 -15.05 12.21 -13.44
N ILE A 19 -16.34 12.45 -13.20
CA ILE A 19 -16.99 13.72 -13.58
C ILE A 19 -16.39 14.90 -12.81
N ALA A 20 -16.12 14.73 -11.51
CA ALA A 20 -15.48 15.77 -10.71
C ALA A 20 -14.05 16.09 -11.21
N LEU A 21 -13.26 15.06 -11.54
CA LEU A 21 -11.93 15.21 -12.13
C LEU A 21 -11.96 15.95 -13.46
N ALA A 22 -12.87 15.58 -14.36
CA ALA A 22 -13.01 16.24 -15.66
C ALA A 22 -13.34 17.74 -15.54
N ARG A 23 -14.12 18.12 -14.51
CA ARG A 23 -14.48 19.52 -14.25
C ARG A 23 -13.32 20.40 -13.78
N ILE A 24 -12.22 19.81 -13.30
CA ILE A 24 -11.01 20.57 -12.90
C ILE A 24 -10.42 21.29 -14.12
N GLY A 25 -10.54 20.73 -15.32
CA GLY A 25 -10.07 21.35 -16.56
C GLY A 25 -8.53 21.42 -16.70
N ASN A 26 -7.78 20.86 -15.76
CA ASN A 26 -6.32 20.77 -15.81
C ASN A 26 -5.89 19.35 -16.19
N THR A 27 -5.40 19.18 -17.41
CA THR A 27 -5.02 17.86 -17.98
C THR A 27 -3.89 17.19 -17.20
N THR A 28 -2.94 17.96 -16.66
CA THR A 28 -1.86 17.43 -15.82
C THR A 28 -2.42 16.82 -14.53
N VAL A 29 -3.33 17.53 -13.85
CA VAL A 29 -3.98 17.03 -12.62
C VAL A 29 -4.84 15.81 -12.91
N ILE A 30 -5.61 15.83 -14.00
CA ILE A 30 -6.42 14.68 -14.43
C ILE A 30 -5.52 13.47 -14.67
N SER A 31 -4.38 13.63 -15.35
CA SER A 31 -3.42 12.55 -15.57
C SER A 31 -2.84 12.01 -14.26
N ILE A 32 -2.43 12.88 -13.33
CA ILE A 32 -1.88 12.49 -12.02
C ILE A 32 -2.91 11.67 -11.23
N LEU A 33 -4.17 12.11 -11.18
CA LEU A 33 -5.21 11.42 -10.40
C LEU A 33 -5.73 10.16 -11.10
N THR A 34 -5.65 10.09 -12.43
CA THR A 34 -5.97 8.85 -13.17
C THR A 34 -4.94 7.76 -12.89
N GLN A 35 -3.67 8.11 -12.66
CA GLN A 35 -2.63 7.15 -12.24
C GLN A 35 -3.01 6.39 -10.97
N VAL A 36 -3.73 7.03 -10.05
CA VAL A 36 -4.20 6.38 -8.80
C VAL A 36 -5.14 5.22 -9.11
N ILE A 37 -6.03 5.38 -10.09
CA ILE A 37 -6.99 4.34 -10.49
C ILE A 37 -6.24 3.15 -11.10
N GLU A 38 -5.27 3.43 -11.98
CA GLU A 38 -4.42 2.38 -12.55
C GLU A 38 -3.63 1.65 -11.47
N ASP A 39 -3.03 2.38 -10.54
CA ASP A 39 -2.25 1.83 -9.43
C ASP A 39 -3.11 0.94 -8.55
N LEU A 40 -4.32 1.39 -8.18
CA LEU A 40 -5.27 0.60 -7.38
C LEU A 40 -5.57 -0.75 -8.04
N VAL A 41 -5.95 -0.72 -9.33
CA VAL A 41 -6.27 -1.92 -10.12
C VAL A 41 -5.05 -2.85 -10.21
N ARG A 42 -3.86 -2.29 -10.49
CA ARG A 42 -2.62 -3.07 -10.54
C ARG A 42 -2.25 -3.64 -9.17
N GLY A 43 -2.54 -2.93 -8.08
CA GLY A 43 -2.36 -3.37 -6.70
C GLY A 43 -3.24 -4.57 -6.36
N GLU A 44 -4.46 -4.65 -6.91
CA GLU A 44 -5.31 -5.83 -6.81
C GLU A 44 -4.74 -7.02 -7.60
N PHE A 45 -4.22 -6.80 -8.81
CA PHE A 45 -3.57 -7.87 -9.57
C PHE A 45 -2.31 -8.42 -8.89
N LEU A 46 -1.52 -7.56 -8.23
CA LEU A 46 -0.36 -8.00 -7.47
C LEU A 46 -0.74 -8.99 -6.36
N GLN A 47 -1.94 -8.88 -5.79
CA GLN A 47 -2.42 -9.82 -4.75
C GLN A 47 -2.64 -11.25 -5.29
N LEU A 48 -2.82 -11.43 -6.59
CA LEU A 48 -3.07 -12.73 -7.22
C LEU A 48 -1.78 -13.52 -7.51
N GLY A 49 -0.60 -12.90 -7.43
CA GLY A 49 0.69 -13.55 -7.66
C GLY A 49 1.47 -13.76 -6.36
N SER A 50 1.99 -14.97 -6.12
CA SER A 50 2.91 -15.25 -5.01
C SER A 50 4.35 -15.31 -5.52
N LYS A 51 5.30 -14.69 -4.80
CA LYS A 51 6.75 -14.73 -5.11
C LYS A 51 7.51 -15.63 -4.13
N GLU A 52 8.53 -16.31 -4.66
CA GLU A 52 9.21 -17.42 -3.99
C GLU A 52 10.32 -16.98 -3.01
N ASN A 53 10.95 -15.80 -3.18
CA ASN A 53 12.10 -15.35 -2.37
C ASN A 53 11.78 -14.22 -1.37
N GLU A 54 12.43 -14.21 -0.20
CA GLU A 54 12.16 -13.23 0.89
C GLU A 54 12.40 -11.76 0.52
N ASN A 55 13.52 -11.43 -0.14
CA ASN A 55 13.79 -10.06 -0.59
C ASN A 55 12.73 -9.59 -1.60
N GLU A 56 12.25 -10.50 -2.45
CA GLU A 56 11.20 -10.21 -3.42
C GLU A 56 9.84 -10.01 -2.74
N ARG A 57 9.59 -10.69 -1.60
CA ARG A 57 8.37 -10.50 -0.81
C ARG A 57 8.32 -9.12 -0.16
N PHE A 58 9.43 -8.60 0.38
CA PHE A 58 9.44 -7.26 0.95
C PHE A 58 9.28 -6.15 -0.10
N ALA A 59 10.00 -6.28 -1.23
CA ALA A 59 9.81 -5.36 -2.35
C ALA A 59 8.36 -5.42 -2.88
N HIS A 60 7.79 -6.62 -2.99
CA HIS A 60 6.41 -6.82 -3.41
C HIS A 60 5.40 -6.25 -2.41
N TYR A 61 5.64 -6.41 -1.10
CA TYR A 61 4.84 -5.80 -0.05
C TYR A 61 4.84 -4.27 -0.19
N LEU A 62 6.01 -3.63 -0.27
CA LEU A 62 6.10 -2.18 -0.44
C LEU A 62 5.44 -1.70 -1.74
N GLU A 63 5.59 -2.45 -2.83
CA GLU A 63 4.93 -2.12 -4.11
C GLU A 63 3.41 -2.22 -4.01
N LYS A 64 2.90 -3.27 -3.36
CA LYS A 64 1.47 -3.46 -3.09
C LYS A 64 0.93 -2.34 -2.20
N THR A 65 1.62 -2.04 -1.10
CA THR A 65 1.26 -0.97 -0.16
C THR A 65 1.25 0.40 -0.85
N PHE A 66 2.24 0.65 -1.71
CA PHE A 66 2.26 1.86 -2.51
C PHE A 66 1.01 1.94 -3.41
N LYS A 67 0.74 0.89 -4.18
CA LYS A 67 -0.36 0.90 -5.15
C LYS A 67 -1.75 0.98 -4.51
N LYS A 68 -1.98 0.27 -3.41
CA LYS A 68 -3.29 0.23 -2.73
C LYS A 68 -3.55 1.45 -1.86
N THR A 69 -2.52 2.02 -1.23
CA THR A 69 -2.70 3.03 -0.19
C THR A 69 -1.92 4.31 -0.51
N ALA A 70 -0.59 4.22 -0.64
CA ALA A 70 0.23 5.43 -0.68
C ALA A 70 0.11 6.23 -1.98
N SER A 71 -0.22 5.60 -3.11
CA SER A 71 -0.36 6.24 -4.42
C SER A 71 -1.47 7.29 -4.41
N LEU A 72 -2.60 6.99 -3.76
CA LEU A 72 -3.71 7.95 -3.63
C LEU A 72 -3.24 9.21 -2.89
N ILE A 73 -2.55 9.06 -1.76
CA ILE A 73 -2.08 10.19 -0.94
C ILE A 73 -1.00 10.98 -1.70
N ALA A 74 -0.02 10.28 -2.28
CA ALA A 74 1.08 10.88 -3.03
C ALA A 74 0.59 11.72 -4.22
N ASN A 75 -0.28 11.13 -5.06
CA ASN A 75 -0.80 11.82 -6.23
C ASN A 75 -1.79 12.93 -5.87
N SER A 76 -2.55 12.80 -4.77
CA SER A 76 -3.40 13.88 -4.26
C SER A 76 -2.57 15.09 -3.81
N CYS A 77 -1.49 14.88 -3.03
CA CYS A 77 -0.58 15.94 -2.63
C CYS A 77 0.07 16.62 -3.86
N LYS A 78 0.53 15.82 -4.84
CA LYS A 78 1.09 16.32 -6.09
C LYS A 78 0.06 17.15 -6.88
N ALA A 79 -1.15 16.63 -7.07
CA ALA A 79 -2.22 17.30 -7.80
C ALA A 79 -2.57 18.67 -7.21
N VAL A 80 -2.71 18.76 -5.89
CA VAL A 80 -2.99 20.04 -5.20
C VAL A 80 -1.83 21.01 -5.38
N SER A 81 -0.59 20.54 -5.27
CA SER A 81 0.59 21.40 -5.46
C SER A 81 0.69 21.95 -6.89
N VAL A 82 0.31 21.16 -7.91
CA VAL A 82 0.26 21.59 -9.32
C VAL A 82 -0.79 22.70 -9.54
N LEU A 83 -1.89 22.67 -8.78
CA LEU A 83 -2.91 23.72 -8.86
C LEU A 83 -2.51 25.00 -8.10
N GLY A 84 -1.75 24.87 -7.00
CA GLY A 84 -1.45 25.98 -6.09
C GLY A 84 -0.06 26.60 -6.26
N CYS A 85 0.85 25.97 -7.00
CA CYS A 85 2.23 26.40 -7.13
C CYS A 85 2.73 26.15 -8.57
N PRO A 86 3.57 27.02 -9.15
CA PRO A 86 4.18 26.76 -10.45
C PRO A 86 5.51 25.99 -10.38
N ASP A 87 6.11 25.84 -9.18
CA ASP A 87 7.43 25.24 -9.02
C ASP A 87 7.38 23.70 -9.07
N PRO A 88 8.01 23.06 -10.08
CA PRO A 88 8.04 21.60 -10.19
C PRO A 88 8.73 20.90 -9.02
N VAL A 89 9.67 21.57 -8.34
CA VAL A 89 10.37 21.00 -7.18
C VAL A 89 9.37 20.78 -6.03
N VAL A 90 8.45 21.73 -5.83
CA VAL A 90 7.40 21.61 -4.80
C VAL A 90 6.47 20.44 -5.11
N HIS A 91 6.19 20.16 -6.39
CA HIS A 91 5.35 19.01 -6.78
C HIS A 91 5.97 17.68 -6.41
N GLU A 92 7.27 17.55 -6.64
CA GLU A 92 7.98 16.34 -6.30
C GLU A 92 8.12 16.16 -4.79
N ILE A 93 8.41 17.24 -4.06
CA ILE A 93 8.42 17.21 -2.58
C ILE A 93 7.04 16.79 -2.04
N ALA A 94 5.96 17.37 -2.55
CA ALA A 94 4.60 17.03 -2.13
C ALA A 94 4.25 15.56 -2.42
N TYR A 95 4.67 15.05 -3.58
CA TYR A 95 4.52 13.64 -3.94
C TYR A 95 5.28 12.71 -2.98
N GLN A 96 6.56 12.99 -2.73
CA GLN A 96 7.38 12.17 -1.83
C GLN A 96 6.86 12.22 -0.39
N TYR A 97 6.40 13.39 0.07
CA TYR A 97 5.72 13.51 1.36
C TYR A 97 4.51 12.59 1.45
N GLY A 98 3.57 12.70 0.50
CA GLY A 98 2.36 11.87 0.51
C GLY A 98 2.66 10.38 0.39
N LYS A 99 3.66 10.01 -0.41
CA LYS A 99 4.14 8.63 -0.54
C LYS A 99 4.65 8.08 0.79
N ASN A 100 5.54 8.81 1.47
CA ASN A 100 6.13 8.36 2.72
C ASN A 100 5.08 8.27 3.83
N VAL A 101 4.16 9.24 3.90
CA VAL A 101 3.02 9.21 4.84
C VAL A 101 2.13 8.01 4.59
N GLY A 102 1.77 7.73 3.32
CA GLY A 102 0.90 6.60 3.00
C GLY A 102 1.53 5.24 3.27
N ILE A 103 2.84 5.08 3.03
CA ILE A 103 3.57 3.85 3.40
C ILE A 103 3.61 3.69 4.92
N ALA A 104 3.94 4.75 5.66
CA ALA A 104 3.98 4.72 7.12
C ALA A 104 2.61 4.40 7.73
N PHE A 105 1.54 4.99 7.17
CA PHE A 105 0.17 4.74 7.59
C PHE A 105 -0.19 3.26 7.51
N GLN A 106 0.05 2.62 6.36
CA GLN A 106 -0.26 1.19 6.19
C GLN A 106 0.63 0.31 7.07
N LEU A 107 1.90 0.67 7.26
CA LEU A 107 2.79 -0.10 8.12
C LEU A 107 2.28 -0.11 9.57
N ILE A 108 1.78 1.03 10.06
CA ILE A 108 1.20 1.13 11.41
C ILE A 108 -0.11 0.32 11.48
N ASP A 109 -0.97 0.43 10.47
CA ASP A 109 -2.22 -0.33 10.35
C ASP A 109 -1.96 -1.85 10.43
N ASP A 110 -1.01 -2.35 9.63
CA ASP A 110 -0.61 -3.76 9.64
C ASP A 110 -0.04 -4.22 10.99
N VAL A 111 0.70 -3.35 11.71
CA VAL A 111 1.20 -3.65 13.05
C VAL A 111 0.05 -3.74 14.05
N LEU A 112 -0.89 -2.79 14.00
CA LEU A 112 -2.05 -2.76 14.89
C LEU A 112 -2.94 -3.99 14.69
N ASP A 113 -3.15 -4.41 13.44
CA ASP A 113 -3.88 -5.63 13.11
C ASP A 113 -3.19 -6.86 13.69
N PHE A 114 -1.87 -6.94 13.62
CA PHE A 114 -1.10 -8.04 14.19
C PHE A 114 -1.20 -8.08 15.73
N THR A 115 -1.02 -6.94 16.41
CA THR A 115 -1.06 -6.89 17.87
C THR A 115 -2.46 -7.14 18.43
N SER A 116 -3.50 -6.62 17.77
CA SER A 116 -4.89 -6.80 18.19
C SER A 116 -5.36 -8.25 18.06
N CYS A 117 -4.85 -8.97 17.04
CA CYS A 117 -5.11 -10.40 16.87
C CYS A 117 -4.40 -11.23 17.95
N SER A 118 -3.23 -10.80 18.41
CA SER A 118 -2.46 -11.49 19.45
C SER A 118 -3.11 -11.46 20.84
N ASP A 119 -3.83 -10.39 21.18
CA ASP A 119 -4.54 -10.26 22.46
C ASP A 119 -5.83 -11.10 22.53
N GLN A 120 -6.40 -11.49 21.37
CA GLN A 120 -7.61 -12.31 21.30
C GLN A 120 -7.34 -13.82 21.11
N MET A 121 -6.11 -14.23 20.77
CA MET A 121 -5.79 -15.62 20.41
C MET A 121 -4.95 -16.35 21.48
N GLY A 122 -5.63 -17.11 22.33
CA GLY A 122 -5.00 -18.09 23.24
C GLY A 122 -4.44 -19.36 22.57
N LYS A 123 -3.52 -19.23 21.59
CA LYS A 123 -2.78 -20.25 20.77
C LYS A 123 -3.37 -20.55 19.38
N PRO A 124 -2.58 -21.00 18.38
CA PRO A 124 -1.19 -20.68 18.04
C PRO A 124 -1.13 -19.79 16.77
N THR A 125 -0.27 -18.78 16.81
CA THR A 125 0.04 -17.72 15.81
C THR A 125 0.56 -18.23 14.44
N SER A 126 0.39 -19.52 14.14
CA SER A 126 1.04 -20.21 13.01
C SER A 126 0.12 -20.41 11.80
N ALA A 127 -1.19 -20.15 11.90
CA ALA A 127 -2.12 -20.30 10.79
C ALA A 127 -2.00 -19.15 9.79
N ASP A 128 -1.94 -17.90 10.27
CA ASP A 128 -1.81 -16.72 9.42
C ASP A 128 -0.43 -16.61 8.75
N LEU A 129 0.62 -17.09 9.44
CA LEU A 129 1.96 -17.26 8.86
C LEU A 129 1.98 -18.26 7.67
N LYS A 130 1.06 -19.25 7.67
CA LYS A 130 0.90 -20.22 6.57
C LYS A 130 0.00 -19.69 5.44
N LEU A 131 -0.86 -18.70 5.73
CA LEU A 131 -1.80 -18.10 4.78
C LEU A 131 -1.17 -17.05 3.85
N GLY A 132 0.13 -16.78 3.96
CA GLY A 132 0.84 -15.92 3.01
C GLY A 132 0.58 -14.42 3.18
N LEU A 133 -0.04 -14.01 4.29
CA LEU A 133 -0.08 -12.62 4.73
C LEU A 133 1.27 -12.24 5.34
N ALA A 134 2.31 -12.23 4.52
CA ALA A 134 3.62 -11.71 4.89
C ALA A 134 3.54 -10.18 4.90
N THR A 135 2.89 -9.62 5.91
CA THR A 135 2.86 -8.17 6.19
C THR A 135 4.19 -7.73 6.80
N GLY A 136 4.43 -6.41 6.86
CA GLY A 136 5.71 -5.83 7.31
C GLY A 136 6.32 -6.49 8.57
N PRO A 137 5.55 -6.72 9.65
CA PRO A 137 6.06 -7.35 10.87
C PRO A 137 6.59 -8.77 10.68
N VAL A 138 5.90 -9.61 9.89
CA VAL A 138 6.29 -11.00 9.63
C VAL A 138 7.55 -11.06 8.77
N LEU A 139 7.66 -10.20 7.76
CA LEU A 139 8.85 -10.09 6.91
C LEU A 139 10.08 -9.62 7.71
N PHE A 140 9.89 -8.63 8.58
CA PHE A 140 10.96 -8.13 9.43
C PHE A 140 11.41 -9.17 10.48
N ALA A 141 10.45 -9.88 11.08
CA ALA A 141 10.76 -10.97 12.01
C ALA A 141 11.52 -12.12 11.33
N CYS A 142 11.13 -12.54 10.11
CA CYS A 142 11.89 -13.52 9.33
C CYS A 142 13.34 -13.06 9.09
N GLN A 143 13.56 -11.79 8.73
CA GLN A 143 14.89 -11.24 8.50
C GLN A 143 15.77 -11.28 9.77
N GLN A 144 15.20 -10.97 10.95
CA GLN A 144 15.92 -11.05 12.21
C GLN A 144 16.28 -12.48 12.61
N VAL A 145 15.36 -13.43 12.43
CA VAL A 145 15.61 -14.86 12.74
C VAL A 145 16.68 -15.45 11.82
N HIS A 146 16.69 -15.07 10.52
CA HIS A 146 17.72 -15.50 9.58
C HIS A 146 19.11 -14.91 9.89
N CYS A 147 19.17 -13.68 10.41
CA CYS A 147 20.41 -13.08 10.91
C CYS A 147 20.93 -13.77 12.20
N GLN A 148 20.03 -14.24 13.07
CA GLN A 148 20.43 -15.01 14.26
C GLN A 148 20.85 -16.45 13.94
N GLY A 149 20.27 -17.07 12.89
CA GLY A 149 20.68 -18.41 12.43
C GLY A 149 22.09 -18.46 11.81
N LYS A 150 22.62 -17.34 11.31
CA LYS A 150 23.98 -17.25 10.73
C LYS A 150 25.08 -16.93 11.74
N THR A 151 24.73 -16.64 13.01
CA THR A 151 25.71 -16.38 14.08
C THR A 151 25.98 -17.59 14.97
N GLY A 152 25.36 -18.75 14.70
CA GLY A 152 25.54 -20.00 15.46
C GLY A 152 26.81 -20.81 15.17
N ASN A 153 27.90 -20.18 14.69
CA ASN A 153 29.19 -20.86 14.55
C ASN A 153 30.35 -19.93 14.93
N CYS A 154 30.41 -19.54 16.20
CA CYS A 154 31.65 -19.11 16.82
C CYS A 154 31.86 -19.92 18.11
N LYS A 155 32.86 -20.80 18.03
CA LYS A 155 33.44 -21.57 19.13
C LYS A 155 33.62 -20.69 20.37
N HIS A 156 33.25 -21.21 21.54
CA HIS A 156 34.17 -21.58 22.64
C HIS A 156 33.41 -22.51 23.60
#